data_AF-A0A9P6B7P5-F1
#
_entry.id   AF-A0A9P6B7P5-F1
#
_cell.length_a   1.000
_cell.length_b   1.000
_cell.length_c   1.000
_cell.angle_alpha   90.00
_cell.angle_beta   90.00
_cell.angle_gamma   90.00
#
_symmetry.space_group_name_H-M   'P 1'
#
loop_
_entity.id
_entity.type
_entity.pdbx_description
1 polymer ?
#
loop_
_entity_poly.entity_id
_entity_poly.type
_entity_poly.pdbx_seq_one_letter_code
_entity_poly.pdbx_strand_id
1 'polypeptide(L)'
;DYHGVVLVDLLSYPTAPVTDYHTEITGLRPEHFLPSDHVSDFDNIRMLCATHMSGRVIVGYELWYSLDALRLSHPTVMTRDLATYFPLMTTPRNEFLDFRRVIYQYMRRNVEDSRAAMDLFRSCERGWEALIEGSLWPSLLPPTTHSACYT
;
A
#
# COMPACT_ATOMS: atom_id res chain seq x y z
N ASP A 1 2.34 -11.81 -2.15
CA ASP A 1 2.78 -12.22 -0.81
C ASP A 1 4.23 -11.78 -0.64
N TYR A 2 4.91 -12.23 0.43
CA TYR A 2 6.32 -11.88 0.67
C TYR A 2 7.23 -12.27 -0.51
N HIS A 3 6.94 -13.34 -1.23
CA HIS A 3 7.74 -13.84 -2.36
C HIS A 3 7.31 -13.28 -3.72
N GLY A 4 6.33 -12.37 -3.76
CA GLY A 4 5.85 -11.75 -4.99
C GLY A 4 4.73 -12.51 -5.71
N VAL A 5 4.15 -13.55 -5.09
CA VAL A 5 2.97 -14.25 -5.61
C VAL A 5 1.74 -13.36 -5.43
N VAL A 6 1.00 -13.10 -6.51
CA VAL A 6 -0.23 -12.30 -6.45
C VAL A 6 -1.34 -13.15 -5.83
N LEU A 7 -1.95 -12.65 -4.76
CA LEU A 7 -3.05 -13.34 -4.06
C LEU A 7 -4.42 -12.77 -4.44
N VAL A 8 -4.48 -11.46 -4.69
CA VAL A 8 -5.69 -10.72 -5.05
C VAL A 8 -5.30 -9.70 -6.10
N ASP A 9 -5.98 -9.74 -7.25
CA ASP A 9 -5.87 -8.76 -8.33
C ASP A 9 -7.25 -8.67 -8.99
N LEU A 10 -8.05 -7.72 -8.51
CA LEU A 10 -9.46 -7.55 -8.87
C LEU A 10 -9.79 -6.06 -8.99
N LEU A 11 -10.67 -5.74 -9.94
CA LEU A 11 -11.28 -4.42 -10.06
C LEU A 11 -12.61 -4.39 -9.30
N SER A 12 -12.86 -3.29 -8.60
CA SER A 12 -14.18 -3.03 -8.00
C SER A 12 -15.12 -2.44 -9.04
N TYR A 13 -16.37 -2.93 -9.10
CA TYR A 13 -17.41 -2.21 -9.82
C TYR A 13 -17.53 -0.77 -9.29
N PRO A 14 -17.67 0.24 -10.16
CA PRO A 14 -17.98 1.60 -9.74
C PRO A 14 -19.36 1.64 -9.08
N THR A 15 -19.45 2.24 -7.90
CA THR A 15 -20.73 2.42 -7.19
C THR A 15 -21.51 3.65 -7.66
N ALA A 16 -20.88 4.49 -8.49
CA ALA A 16 -21.45 5.68 -9.10
C ALA A 16 -20.92 5.85 -10.54
N PRO A 17 -21.59 6.64 -11.40
CA PRO A 17 -21.10 6.92 -12.74
C PRO A 17 -19.70 7.54 -12.71
N VAL A 18 -18.76 6.92 -13.42
CA VAL A 18 -17.38 7.41 -13.52
C VAL A 18 -17.33 8.56 -14.53
N THR A 19 -16.86 9.72 -14.09
CA THR A 19 -16.70 10.92 -14.94
C THR A 19 -15.39 10.92 -15.73
N ASP A 20 -14.33 10.36 -15.14
CA ASP A 20 -13.02 10.20 -15.75
C ASP A 20 -12.31 8.99 -15.11
N TYR A 21 -11.78 8.09 -15.94
CA TYR A 21 -11.01 6.92 -15.50
C TYR A 21 -9.52 7.24 -15.32
N HIS A 22 -9.09 8.43 -15.75
CA HIS A 22 -7.69 8.85 -15.82
C HIS A 22 -6.83 7.81 -16.57
N THR A 23 -7.32 7.37 -17.73
CA THR A 23 -6.77 6.25 -18.51
C THR A 23 -5.25 6.37 -18.77
N GLU A 24 -4.73 7.58 -18.96
CA GLU A 24 -3.29 7.79 -19.17
C GLU A 24 -2.43 7.42 -17.96
N ILE A 25 -3.00 7.49 -16.77
CA ILE A 25 -2.33 7.19 -15.50
C ILE A 25 -2.66 5.76 -15.06
N THR A 26 -3.94 5.38 -15.09
CA THR A 26 -4.42 4.11 -14.52
C THR A 26 -4.41 2.97 -15.53
N GLY A 27 -4.40 3.27 -16.83
CA GLY A 27 -4.67 2.31 -17.89
C GLY A 27 -6.12 1.82 -17.94
N LEU A 28 -7.00 2.26 -17.04
CA LEU A 28 -8.36 1.75 -16.93
C LEU A 28 -9.30 2.35 -17.98
N ARG A 29 -10.18 1.52 -18.52
CA ARG A 29 -11.21 1.86 -19.50
C ARG A 29 -12.55 1.28 -19.06
N PRO A 30 -13.69 1.83 -19.52
CA PRO A 30 -15.02 1.28 -19.19
C PRO A 30 -15.15 -0.22 -19.47
N GLU A 31 -14.52 -0.70 -20.54
CA GLU A 31 -14.52 -2.12 -20.94
C GLU A 31 -13.88 -3.07 -19.91
N HIS A 32 -12.97 -2.58 -19.06
CA HIS A 32 -12.38 -3.39 -18.00
C HIS A 32 -13.35 -3.71 -16.85
N PHE A 33 -14.48 -3.01 -16.79
CA PHE A 33 -15.52 -3.23 -15.77
C PHE A 33 -16.70 -4.05 -16.31
N LEU A 34 -16.56 -4.64 -17.50
CA LEU A 34 -17.53 -5.61 -17.99
C LEU A 34 -17.48 -6.90 -17.14
N PRO A 35 -18.60 -7.62 -16.97
CA PRO A 35 -18.64 -8.83 -16.15
C PRO A 35 -17.57 -9.85 -16.56
N SER A 36 -16.68 -10.18 -15.62
CA SER A 36 -15.59 -11.16 -15.78
C SER A 36 -15.08 -11.62 -14.42
N ASP A 37 -14.22 -12.63 -14.41
CA ASP A 37 -13.59 -13.15 -13.17
C ASP A 37 -12.62 -12.15 -12.51
N HIS A 38 -12.32 -11.03 -13.17
CA HIS A 38 -11.42 -9.98 -12.68
C HIS A 38 -12.14 -8.77 -12.09
N VAL A 39 -13.48 -8.79 -12.02
CA VAL A 39 -14.28 -7.68 -11.51
C VAL A 39 -15.25 -8.19 -10.45
N SER A 40 -15.30 -7.52 -9.30
CA SER A 40 -16.14 -7.91 -8.17
C SER A 40 -16.75 -6.68 -7.50
N ASP A 41 -17.82 -6.90 -6.73
CA ASP A 41 -18.40 -5.85 -5.90
C ASP A 41 -17.43 -5.41 -4.81
N PHE A 42 -17.52 -4.12 -4.44
CA PHE A 42 -16.65 -3.48 -3.46
C PHE A 42 -16.61 -4.24 -2.12
N ASP A 43 -17.77 -4.67 -1.61
CA ASP A 43 -17.85 -5.34 -0.31
C ASP A 43 -17.13 -6.70 -0.31
N ASN A 44 -17.18 -7.44 -1.42
CA ASN A 44 -16.46 -8.71 -1.57
C ASN A 44 -14.94 -8.47 -1.58
N ILE A 45 -14.48 -7.47 -2.35
CA ILE A 45 -13.05 -7.10 -2.39
C ILE A 45 -12.57 -6.64 -1.02
N ARG A 46 -13.35 -5.78 -0.34
CA ARG A 46 -13.05 -5.30 1.01
C ARG A 46 -12.92 -6.46 2.00
N MET A 47 -13.86 -7.41 1.97
CA MET A 47 -13.84 -8.59 2.86
C MET A 47 -12.66 -9.51 2.56
N LEU A 48 -12.33 -9.70 1.28
CA LEU A 48 -11.18 -10.48 0.84
C LEU A 48 -9.87 -9.84 1.34
N CYS A 49 -9.70 -8.53 1.14
CA CYS A 49 -8.56 -7.78 1.68
C CYS A 49 -8.48 -7.90 3.20
N ALA A 50 -9.57 -7.65 3.92
CA ALA A 50 -9.61 -7.77 5.39
C ALA A 50 -9.19 -9.17 5.86
N THR A 51 -9.66 -10.22 5.18
CA THR A 51 -9.30 -11.61 5.48
C THR A 51 -7.82 -11.87 5.26
N HIS A 52 -7.25 -11.40 4.15
CA HIS A 52 -5.82 -11.56 3.85
C HIS A 52 -4.93 -10.74 4.78
N MET A 53 -5.38 -9.59 5.25
CA MET A 53 -4.63 -8.72 6.17
C MET A 53 -4.69 -9.20 7.62
N SER A 54 -5.76 -9.90 8.00
CA SER A 54 -6.00 -10.29 9.39
C SER A 54 -4.86 -11.15 9.95
N GLY A 55 -4.26 -10.71 11.05
CA GLY A 55 -3.15 -11.39 11.71
C GLY A 55 -1.85 -11.42 10.91
N ARG A 56 -1.69 -10.59 9.87
CA ARG A 56 -0.48 -10.52 9.05
C ARG A 56 0.12 -9.12 9.04
N VAL A 57 1.43 -9.03 8.84
CA VAL A 57 2.09 -7.75 8.58
C VAL A 57 1.74 -7.30 7.16
N ILE A 58 1.31 -6.05 7.00
CA ILE A 58 1.11 -5.43 5.69
C ILE A 58 2.29 -4.51 5.37
N VAL A 59 2.72 -4.54 4.11
CA VAL A 59 3.86 -3.77 3.61
C VAL A 59 3.39 -2.98 2.39
N GLY A 60 3.73 -1.69 2.35
CA GLY A 60 3.36 -0.83 1.23
C GLY A 60 3.94 0.57 1.38
N TYR A 61 3.49 1.47 0.52
CA TYR A 61 3.90 2.87 0.53
C TYR A 61 2.64 3.75 0.57
N GLU A 62 2.54 4.63 1.57
CA GLU A 62 1.34 5.46 1.82
C GLU A 62 0.07 4.60 1.94
N LEU A 63 0.15 3.56 2.78
CA LEU A 63 -0.91 2.55 2.94
C LEU A 63 -2.25 3.17 3.36
N TRP A 64 -2.22 4.34 3.99
CA TRP A 64 -3.41 5.08 4.39
C TRP A 64 -4.38 5.36 3.24
N TYR A 65 -3.90 5.68 2.04
CA TYR A 65 -4.79 5.93 0.90
C TYR A 65 -5.59 4.67 0.53
N SER A 66 -4.92 3.52 0.57
CA SER A 66 -5.55 2.23 0.26
C SER A 66 -6.50 1.77 1.37
N LEU A 67 -6.07 1.91 2.63
CA LEU A 67 -6.88 1.56 3.80
C LEU A 67 -8.14 2.42 3.89
N ASP A 68 -8.02 3.72 3.67
CA ASP A 68 -9.15 4.66 3.67
C ASP A 68 -10.13 4.36 2.53
N ALA A 69 -9.61 4.12 1.31
CA ALA A 69 -10.43 3.75 0.16
C ALA A 69 -11.20 2.43 0.40
N LEU A 70 -10.59 1.45 1.06
CA LEU A 70 -11.22 0.18 1.44
C LEU A 70 -12.06 0.27 2.71
N ARG A 71 -12.03 1.40 3.43
CA ARG A 71 -12.67 1.56 4.75
C ARG A 71 -12.24 0.46 5.72
N LEU A 72 -10.94 0.23 5.78
CA LEU A 72 -10.27 -0.73 6.65
C LEU A 72 -9.26 -0.02 7.55
N SER A 73 -8.93 -0.66 8.65
CA SER A 73 -7.82 -0.27 9.51
C SER A 73 -6.90 -1.46 9.75
N HIS A 74 -5.66 -1.18 10.13
CA HIS A 74 -4.69 -2.22 10.46
C HIS A 74 -3.86 -1.81 11.68
N PRO A 75 -3.47 -2.77 12.55
CA PRO A 75 -2.63 -2.46 13.70
C PRO A 75 -1.32 -1.78 13.27
N THR A 76 -1.01 -0.67 13.92
CA THR A 76 0.17 0.15 13.65
C THR A 76 1.44 -0.69 13.74
N VAL A 77 1.54 -1.52 14.80
CA VAL A 77 2.66 -2.45 15.03
C VAL A 77 2.80 -3.55 13.97
N MET A 78 1.74 -3.83 13.21
CA MET A 78 1.72 -4.80 12.10
C MET A 78 1.77 -4.12 10.73
N THR A 79 1.96 -2.80 10.70
CA THR A 79 2.08 -2.04 9.44
C THR A 79 3.54 -1.70 9.17
N ARG A 80 3.98 -1.91 7.93
CA ARG A 80 5.29 -1.48 7.41
C ARG A 80 5.08 -0.52 6.26
N ASP A 81 4.70 0.71 6.62
CA ASP A 81 4.50 1.78 5.66
C ASP A 81 5.82 2.47 5.33
N LEU A 82 6.35 2.16 4.15
CA LEU A 82 7.66 2.63 3.70
C LEU A 82 7.73 4.15 3.56
N ALA A 83 6.59 4.83 3.39
CA ALA A 83 6.54 6.28 3.36
C ALA A 83 6.85 6.90 4.73
N THR A 84 6.54 6.20 5.83
CA THR A 84 6.78 6.70 7.19
C THR A 84 8.11 6.27 7.78
N TYR A 85 8.86 5.35 7.15
CA TYR A 85 10.08 4.78 7.70
C TYR A 85 11.27 5.75 7.66
N PHE A 86 11.79 6.13 8.84
CA PHE A 86 12.82 7.18 8.95
C PHE A 86 14.06 6.95 8.06
N PRO A 87 14.64 5.73 7.97
CA PRO A 87 15.83 5.51 7.15
C PRO A 87 15.62 5.67 5.64
N LEU A 88 14.37 5.68 5.16
CA LEU A 88 14.04 5.97 3.76
C LEU A 88 13.68 7.44 3.52
N MET A 89 13.52 8.23 4.58
CA MET A 89 13.31 9.67 4.47
C MET A 89 14.64 10.34 4.18
N THR A 90 14.76 10.90 2.98
CA THR A 90 15.98 11.60 2.54
C THR A 90 15.88 13.12 2.73
N THR A 91 14.74 13.62 3.20
CA THR A 91 14.51 15.05 3.37
C THR A 91 14.74 15.49 4.83
N PRO A 92 15.39 16.63 5.07
CA PRO A 92 15.59 17.16 6.42
C PRO A 92 14.30 17.60 7.12
N ARG A 93 13.17 17.60 6.40
CA ARG A 93 11.85 18.01 6.89
C ARG A 93 10.90 16.85 7.19
N ASN A 94 11.35 15.59 7.10
CA ASN A 94 10.48 14.43 7.31
C ASN A 94 9.24 14.47 6.38
N GLU A 95 9.43 14.98 5.16
CA GLU A 95 8.38 15.03 4.15
C GLU A 95 8.27 13.66 3.46
N PHE A 96 7.04 13.21 3.23
CA PHE A 96 6.77 12.02 2.43
C PHE A 96 7.31 12.23 1.01
N LEU A 97 8.09 11.26 0.53
CA LEU A 97 8.64 11.31 -0.82
C LEU A 97 7.62 10.78 -1.82
N ASP A 98 7.73 11.19 -3.07
CA ASP A 98 6.99 10.55 -4.15
C ASP A 98 7.46 9.09 -4.33
N PHE A 99 6.53 8.15 -4.38
CA PHE A 99 6.86 6.72 -4.43
C PHE A 99 7.71 6.36 -5.66
N ARG A 100 7.38 6.92 -6.83
CA ARG A 100 8.12 6.66 -8.07
C ARG A 100 9.56 7.15 -7.96
N ARG A 101 9.76 8.30 -7.31
CA ARG A 101 11.10 8.82 -7.00
C ARG A 101 11.88 7.89 -6.08
N VAL A 102 11.25 7.37 -5.01
CA VAL A 102 11.89 6.41 -4.10
C VAL A 102 12.28 5.14 -4.83
N ILE A 103 11.35 4.51 -5.56
CA ILE A 103 11.64 3.29 -6.32
C ILE A 103 12.74 3.51 -7.34
N TYR A 104 12.72 4.62 -8.07
CA TYR A 104 13.79 4.94 -9.02
C TYR A 104 15.15 5.13 -8.33
N GLN A 105 15.18 5.84 -7.19
CA GLN A 105 16.41 6.09 -6.44
C GLN A 105 17.04 4.81 -5.89
N TYR A 106 16.24 3.90 -5.32
CA TYR A 106 16.74 2.70 -4.65
C TYR A 106 16.85 1.48 -5.58
N MET A 107 16.01 1.37 -6.61
CA MET A 107 15.95 0.19 -7.49
C MET A 107 16.35 0.44 -8.95
N ARG A 108 16.36 1.71 -9.40
CA ARG A 108 16.70 2.11 -10.78
C ARG A 108 15.91 1.37 -11.87
N ARG A 109 14.67 0.98 -11.58
CA ARG A 109 13.76 0.27 -12.50
C ARG A 109 12.31 0.66 -12.25
N ASN A 110 11.46 0.49 -13.26
CA ASN A 110 10.02 0.66 -13.15
C ASN A 110 9.36 -0.73 -13.04
N VAL A 111 8.73 -1.02 -11.90
CA VAL A 111 8.06 -2.29 -11.62
C VAL A 111 6.70 -1.99 -11.00
N GLU A 112 5.81 -2.97 -11.00
CA GLU A 112 4.51 -2.90 -10.32
C GLU A 112 4.68 -2.46 -8.85
N ASP A 113 3.83 -1.52 -8.41
CA ASP A 113 4.01 -0.77 -7.16
C ASP A 113 4.07 -1.70 -5.93
N SER A 114 3.22 -2.72 -5.86
CA SER A 114 3.22 -3.70 -4.76
C SER A 114 4.51 -4.54 -4.70
N ARG A 115 5.07 -4.91 -5.86
CA ARG A 115 6.36 -5.63 -5.93
C ARG A 115 7.52 -4.71 -5.56
N ALA A 116 7.47 -3.47 -6.04
CA ALA A 116 8.46 -2.44 -5.70
C ALA A 116 8.51 -2.18 -4.19
N ALA A 117 7.35 -2.03 -3.55
CA ALA A 117 7.25 -1.82 -2.12
C ALA A 117 7.82 -3.04 -1.35
N MET A 118 7.41 -4.26 -1.71
CA MET A 118 7.90 -5.47 -1.05
C MET A 118 9.43 -5.64 -1.20
N ASP A 119 9.97 -5.42 -2.40
CA ASP A 119 11.41 -5.50 -2.64
C ASP A 119 12.18 -4.43 -1.85
N LEU A 120 11.60 -3.23 -1.68
CA LEU A 120 12.21 -2.15 -0.89
C LEU A 120 12.23 -2.52 0.59
N PHE A 121 11.11 -3.03 1.09
CA PHE A 121 11.02 -3.54 2.46
C PHE A 121 12.05 -4.64 2.70
N ARG A 122 12.18 -5.66 1.84
CA ARG A 122 13.19 -6.72 2.02
C ARG A 122 14.62 -6.18 2.12
N SER A 123 14.91 -5.03 1.49
CA SER A 123 16.23 -4.39 1.60
C SER A 123 16.51 -3.77 2.98
N CYS A 124 15.48 -3.39 3.73
CA CYS A 124 15.59 -2.74 5.03
C CYS A 124 14.95 -3.52 6.20
N GLU A 125 14.32 -4.66 5.92
CA GLU A 125 13.54 -5.50 6.83
C GLU A 125 14.31 -5.82 8.11
N ARG A 126 15.54 -6.31 7.99
CA ARG A 126 16.37 -6.66 9.16
C ARG A 126 16.56 -5.48 10.11
N GLY A 127 16.73 -4.27 9.58
CA GLY A 127 16.89 -3.07 10.40
C GLY A 127 15.57 -2.64 11.04
N TRP A 128 14.47 -2.73 10.29
CA TRP A 128 13.14 -2.37 10.77
C TRP A 128 12.70 -3.32 11.89
N GLU A 129 12.72 -4.63 11.68
CA GLU A 129 12.25 -5.61 12.65
C GLU A 129 13.09 -5.60 13.93
N ALA A 130 14.42 -5.40 13.83
CA ALA A 130 15.27 -5.29 15.01
C ALA A 130 14.90 -4.09 15.91
N LEU A 131 14.45 -2.97 15.33
CA LEU A 131 13.98 -1.81 16.08
C LEU A 131 12.64 -2.11 16.77
N ILE A 132 11.71 -2.76 16.06
CA ILE A 132 10.42 -3.16 16.63
C ILE A 132 10.59 -4.17 17.77
N GLU A 133 11.42 -5.20 17.58
CA GLU A 133 11.79 -6.18 18.62
C GLU A 133 12.43 -5.50 19.85
N GLY A 134 13.23 -4.46 19.59
CA GLY A 134 13.81 -3.58 20.61
C GLY A 134 12.83 -2.60 21.26
N SER A 135 11.52 -2.68 20.96
CA SER A 135 10.48 -1.76 21.43
C SER A 135 10.69 -0.29 21.02
N LEU A 136 11.35 -0.07 19.89
CA LEU A 136 11.51 1.23 19.25
C LEU A 136 10.54 1.36 18.08
N TRP A 137 10.08 2.60 17.81
CA TRP A 137 9.22 2.90 16.68
C TRP A 137 9.99 3.69 15.62
N PRO A 138 10.43 3.05 14.51
CA PRO A 138 11.32 3.67 13.54
C PRO A 138 10.57 4.41 12.41
N SER A 139 9.35 4.86 12.68
CA SER A 139 8.49 5.49 11.68
C SER A 139 7.86 6.78 12.20
N LEU A 140 7.55 7.70 11.29
CA LEU A 140 6.64 8.80 11.57
C LEU A 140 5.22 8.29 11.88
N LEU A 141 4.44 9.16 12.52
CA LEU A 141 3.00 9.00 12.55
C LEU A 141 2.42 9.30 11.15
N PRO A 142 1.39 8.56 10.71
CA PRO A 142 0.68 8.88 9.48
C PRO A 142 -0.02 10.25 9.59
N PRO A 143 -0.42 10.86 8.46
CA PRO A 143 -1.20 12.10 8.47
C PRO A 143 -2.43 11.99 9.38
N THR A 144 -2.73 13.04 10.15
CA THR A 144 -3.84 13.03 11.12
C THR A 144 -5.20 12.78 10.46
N THR A 145 -5.36 13.21 9.21
CA THR A 145 -6.55 12.97 8.37
C THR A 145 -6.85 11.48 8.17
N HIS A 146 -5.84 10.62 8.25
CA HIS A 146 -5.97 9.17 8.07
C HIS A 146 -5.62 8.38 9.33
N SER A 147 -5.63 9.03 10.49
CA SER A 147 -5.33 8.37 11.77
C SER A 147 -6.21 7.14 12.05
N ALA A 148 -7.46 7.14 11.59
CA ALA A 148 -8.38 6.00 11.72
C ALA A 148 -7.94 4.73 10.96
N CYS A 149 -7.02 4.84 9.98
CA CYS A 149 -6.51 3.70 9.23
C CYS A 149 -5.51 2.85 10.05
N TYR A 150 -4.96 3.39 11.14
CA TYR A 150 -3.94 2.73 11.95
C TYR A 150 -4.45 2.60 13.39
N THR A 151 -4.61 1.37 13.85
CA THR A 151 -5.13 1.05 15.19
C THR A 151 -4.06 0.57 16.15
#